data_AF-A0A7C8M1X2-F1
#
_entry.id   AF-A0A7C8M1X2-F1
#
_cell.length_a   1.000
_cell.length_b   1.000
_cell.length_c   1.000
_cell.angle_alpha   90.00
_cell.angle_beta   90.00
_cell.angle_gamma   90.00
#
_symmetry.space_group_name_H-M   'P 1'
#
loop_
_entity.id
_entity.type
_entity.pdbx_description
1 polymer ?
#
loop_
_entity_poly.entity_id
_entity_poly.type
_entity_poly.pdbx_seq_one_letter_code
_entity_poly.pdbx_strand_id
1 'polypeptide(L)'
;MTEDEALELLIPGVKSKKLSLEDERKSKDLVKMLGYLPLAIDQVRGFLTEAGYATSIDKYVDVFEKHKEKVIKPVGVVPNAMVQRSNLYTTFELSLAPFVEAGNEPALRILMLGAFFGLAPIDEAIFLEYRKVQPAEARPAMPAQDPWDQIRFRRTVLSLAEQSLVKLHSQQDRFAYSLHPMIREWLRLRVDTNPRSVITWRPWT
;
A
#
# COMPACT_ATOMS: atom_id res chain seq x y z
N MET A 1 5.18 -10.06 -16.62
CA MET A 1 5.55 -11.21 -15.80
C MET A 1 4.77 -12.41 -16.32
N THR A 2 5.41 -13.55 -16.48
CA THR A 2 4.74 -14.81 -16.88
C THR A 2 3.98 -15.40 -15.69
N GLU A 3 3.11 -16.40 -15.92
CA GLU A 3 2.43 -17.10 -14.83
C GLU A 3 3.43 -17.80 -13.89
N ASP A 4 4.46 -18.44 -14.43
CA ASP A 4 5.49 -19.11 -13.63
C ASP A 4 6.29 -18.14 -12.75
N GLU A 5 6.65 -16.97 -13.30
CA GLU A 5 7.32 -15.91 -12.52
C GLU A 5 6.39 -15.35 -11.44
N ALA A 6 5.10 -15.21 -11.75
CA ALA A 6 4.09 -14.73 -10.81
C ALA A 6 3.89 -15.70 -9.65
N LEU A 7 3.82 -17.00 -9.94
CA LEU A 7 3.73 -18.05 -8.94
C LEU A 7 4.99 -18.11 -8.07
N GLU A 8 6.17 -17.98 -8.66
CA GLU A 8 7.43 -17.94 -7.92
C GLU A 8 7.52 -16.71 -7.00
N LEU A 9 7.00 -15.56 -7.45
CA LEU A 9 6.95 -14.35 -6.62
C LEU A 9 5.95 -14.47 -5.46
N LEU A 10 4.78 -15.06 -5.72
CA LEU A 10 3.72 -15.29 -4.74
C LEU A 10 4.14 -16.33 -3.69
N ILE A 11 4.78 -17.41 -4.13
CA ILE A 11 5.28 -18.52 -3.31
C ILE A 11 6.76 -18.76 -3.66
N PRO A 12 7.70 -18.18 -2.91
CA PRO A 12 9.12 -18.46 -3.13
C PRO A 12 9.43 -19.95 -3.00
N GLY A 13 10.16 -20.47 -3.98
CA GLY A 13 10.54 -21.88 -4.11
C GLY A 13 9.40 -22.80 -4.56
N VAL A 14 8.33 -22.28 -5.15
CA VAL A 14 7.17 -23.09 -5.58
C VAL A 14 7.57 -24.21 -6.54
N LYS A 15 8.53 -23.96 -7.44
CA LYS A 15 9.01 -24.97 -8.39
C LYS A 15 9.63 -26.19 -7.71
N SER A 16 10.17 -26.01 -6.51
CA SER A 16 10.77 -27.08 -5.71
C SER A 16 9.78 -27.67 -4.70
N LYS A 17 8.66 -26.98 -4.42
CA LYS A 17 7.60 -27.45 -3.52
C LYS A 17 6.56 -28.24 -4.30
N LYS A 18 6.25 -29.45 -3.85
CA LYS A 18 5.12 -30.21 -4.41
C LYS A 18 3.83 -29.68 -3.78
N LEU A 19 3.24 -28.65 -4.38
CA LEU A 19 1.91 -28.17 -4.02
C LEU A 19 0.87 -29.26 -4.27
N SER A 20 -0.22 -29.24 -3.50
CA SER A 20 -1.42 -29.99 -3.86
C SER A 20 -2.03 -29.42 -5.14
N LEU A 21 -2.82 -30.23 -5.88
CA LEU A 21 -3.54 -29.74 -7.07
C LEU A 21 -4.47 -28.56 -6.74
N GLU A 22 -5.03 -28.53 -5.53
CA GLU A 22 -5.89 -27.44 -5.08
C GLU A 22 -5.09 -26.16 -4.81
N ASP A 23 -3.97 -26.25 -4.10
CA ASP A 23 -3.07 -25.11 -3.83
C ASP A 23 -2.54 -24.52 -5.14
N GLU A 24 -2.15 -25.36 -6.11
CA GLU A 24 -1.67 -24.92 -7.41
C GLU A 24 -2.77 -24.18 -8.19
N ARG A 25 -3.98 -24.76 -8.26
CA ARG A 25 -5.11 -24.14 -8.96
C ARG A 25 -5.47 -22.79 -8.36
N LYS A 26 -5.63 -22.71 -7.03
CA LYS A 26 -5.98 -21.46 -6.34
C LYS A 26 -4.89 -20.40 -6.48
N SER A 27 -3.62 -20.80 -6.45
CA SER A 27 -2.50 -19.87 -6.66
C SER A 27 -2.51 -19.28 -8.07
N LYS A 28 -2.79 -20.10 -9.10
CA LYS A 28 -2.95 -19.63 -10.49
C LYS A 28 -4.13 -18.67 -10.66
N ASP A 29 -5.28 -19.02 -10.08
CA ASP A 29 -6.47 -18.17 -10.10
C ASP A 29 -6.20 -16.81 -9.43
N LEU A 30 -5.46 -16.81 -8.31
CA LEU A 30 -5.09 -15.58 -7.59
C LEU A 30 -4.11 -14.70 -8.39
N VAL A 31 -3.01 -15.24 -8.93
CA VAL A 31 -2.06 -14.41 -9.71
C VAL A 31 -2.71 -13.83 -10.98
N LYS A 32 -3.66 -14.56 -11.57
CA LYS A 32 -4.49 -14.09 -12.68
C LYS A 32 -5.44 -12.97 -12.25
N MET A 33 -6.12 -13.10 -11.11
CA MET A 33 -6.97 -12.04 -10.53
C MET A 33 -6.18 -10.75 -10.32
N LEU A 34 -4.92 -10.86 -9.88
CA LEU A 34 -3.99 -9.75 -9.65
C LEU A 34 -3.35 -9.21 -10.94
N GLY A 35 -3.76 -9.73 -12.11
CA GLY A 35 -3.30 -9.28 -13.42
C GLY A 35 -1.82 -9.53 -13.68
N TYR A 36 -1.22 -10.50 -12.98
CA TYR A 36 0.21 -10.80 -13.04
C TYR A 36 1.10 -9.58 -12.76
N LEU A 37 0.62 -8.61 -11.96
CA LEU A 37 1.40 -7.43 -11.60
C LEU A 37 2.31 -7.76 -10.41
N PRO A 38 3.65 -7.63 -10.54
CA PRO A 38 4.58 -7.97 -9.47
C PRO A 38 4.27 -7.27 -8.15
N LEU A 39 3.95 -5.97 -8.21
CA LEU A 39 3.60 -5.17 -7.04
C LEU A 39 2.39 -5.72 -6.28
N ALA A 40 1.31 -6.05 -6.98
CA ALA A 40 0.10 -6.57 -6.35
C ALA A 40 0.34 -7.94 -5.73
N ILE A 41 1.10 -8.80 -6.41
CA ILE A 41 1.46 -10.13 -5.91
C ILE A 41 2.34 -10.03 -4.66
N ASP A 42 3.31 -9.12 -4.65
CA ASP A 42 4.19 -8.87 -3.51
C ASP A 42 3.41 -8.41 -2.27
N GLN A 43 2.39 -7.56 -2.49
CA GLN A 43 1.46 -7.09 -1.45
C GLN A 43 0.58 -8.21 -0.89
N VAL A 44 0.03 -9.07 -1.75
CA VAL A 44 -0.80 -10.19 -1.31
C VAL A 44 0.03 -11.24 -0.58
N ARG A 45 1.28 -11.47 -0.99
CA ARG A 45 2.18 -12.40 -0.31
C ARG A 45 2.32 -12.09 1.18
N GLY A 46 2.38 -10.80 1.57
CA GLY A 46 2.45 -10.39 2.97
C GLY A 46 1.23 -10.81 3.81
N PHE A 47 0.07 -10.98 3.18
CA PHE A 47 -1.17 -11.46 3.81
C PHE A 47 -1.19 -13.00 3.96
N LEU A 48 -0.46 -13.72 3.11
CA LEU A 48 -0.48 -15.17 3.04
C LEU A 48 0.56 -15.77 4.00
N THR A 49 0.20 -15.92 5.27
CA THR A 49 1.09 -16.46 6.31
C THR A 49 0.35 -17.37 7.29
N GLU A 50 -0.07 -18.57 6.87
CA GLU A 50 -0.68 -19.57 7.79
C GLU A 50 -0.52 -21.03 7.33
N ALA A 51 -0.89 -21.95 8.24
CA ALA A 51 -0.72 -23.42 8.24
C ALA A 51 -1.26 -24.21 7.01
N GLY A 52 -1.83 -23.53 6.01
CA GLY A 52 -2.24 -24.09 4.71
C GLY A 52 -2.48 -22.98 3.68
N TYR A 53 -1.93 -23.14 2.48
CA TYR A 53 -1.89 -22.07 1.47
C TYR A 53 -3.26 -21.81 0.84
N ALA A 54 -3.97 -22.85 0.39
CA ALA A 54 -5.33 -22.75 -0.13
C ALA A 54 -6.30 -22.06 0.84
N THR A 55 -6.25 -22.41 2.13
CA THR A 55 -7.10 -21.79 3.16
C THR A 55 -6.77 -20.30 3.32
N SER A 56 -5.49 -19.93 3.28
CA SER A 56 -5.05 -18.54 3.33
C SER A 56 -5.53 -17.74 2.10
N ILE A 57 -5.50 -18.36 0.91
CA ILE A 57 -6.02 -17.75 -0.32
C ILE A 57 -7.54 -17.54 -0.21
N ASP A 58 -8.31 -18.53 0.22
CA ASP A 58 -9.77 -18.38 0.33
C ASP A 58 -10.13 -17.23 1.29
N LYS A 59 -9.46 -17.18 2.46
CA LYS A 59 -9.60 -16.07 3.41
C LYS A 59 -9.28 -14.72 2.77
N TYR A 60 -8.20 -14.64 1.98
CA TYR A 60 -7.84 -13.41 1.26
C TYR A 60 -8.93 -13.01 0.27
N VAL A 61 -9.40 -13.96 -0.56
CA VAL A 61 -10.42 -13.71 -1.59
C VAL A 61 -11.73 -13.23 -0.96
N ASP A 62 -12.15 -13.83 0.15
CA ASP A 62 -13.36 -13.39 0.88
C ASP A 62 -13.24 -11.96 1.40
N VAL A 63 -12.08 -11.60 1.96
CA VAL A 63 -11.80 -10.24 2.43
C VAL A 63 -11.73 -9.27 1.25
N PHE A 64 -11.12 -9.69 0.15
CA PHE A 64 -10.98 -8.92 -1.08
C PHE A 64 -12.32 -8.58 -1.70
N GLU A 65 -13.21 -9.55 -1.91
CA GLU A 65 -14.53 -9.28 -2.53
C GLU A 65 -15.37 -8.34 -1.66
N LYS A 66 -15.33 -8.50 -0.33
CA LYS A 66 -16.00 -7.57 0.61
C LYS A 66 -15.46 -6.14 0.51
N HIS A 67 -14.17 -5.96 0.27
CA HIS A 67 -13.55 -4.63 0.12
C HIS A 67 -13.76 -4.06 -1.28
N LYS A 68 -13.73 -4.89 -2.32
CA LYS A 68 -13.95 -4.49 -3.71
C LYS A 68 -15.30 -3.82 -3.89
N GLU A 69 -16.35 -4.37 -3.26
CA GLU A 69 -17.66 -3.72 -3.26
C GLU A 69 -17.62 -2.31 -2.67
N LYS A 70 -16.86 -2.10 -1.58
CA LYS A 70 -16.71 -0.78 -0.94
C LYS A 70 -15.86 0.19 -1.77
N VAL A 71 -14.87 -0.31 -2.51
CA VAL A 71 -14.04 0.53 -3.39
C VAL A 71 -14.84 1.03 -4.59
N ILE A 72 -15.75 0.21 -5.12
CA ILE A 72 -16.50 0.51 -6.36
C ILE A 72 -17.81 1.27 -6.08
N LYS A 73 -18.51 1.02 -4.96
CA LYS A 73 -19.88 1.53 -4.74
C LYS A 73 -20.02 3.04 -4.40
N PRO A 74 -19.09 3.73 -3.69
CA PRO A 74 -19.35 5.10 -3.22
C PRO A 74 -18.84 6.21 -4.15
N VAL A 75 -18.27 5.87 -5.32
CA VAL A 75 -17.84 6.87 -6.30
C VAL A 75 -18.92 6.97 -7.37
N GLY A 76 -19.78 8.00 -7.34
CA GLY A 76 -20.90 8.19 -8.27
C GLY A 76 -20.61 7.79 -9.73
N VAL A 77 -20.10 8.69 -10.57
CA VAL A 77 -19.54 8.29 -11.87
C VAL A 77 -18.13 7.76 -11.59
N VAL A 78 -18.01 6.43 -11.41
CA VAL A 78 -16.70 5.78 -11.28
C VAL A 78 -15.90 6.05 -12.56
N PRO A 79 -14.72 6.70 -12.49
CA PRO A 79 -13.88 6.85 -13.67
C PRO A 79 -13.59 5.48 -14.26
N ASN A 80 -13.69 5.32 -15.58
CA ASN A 80 -13.47 4.03 -16.25
C ASN A 80 -12.11 3.40 -15.88
N ALA A 81 -11.09 4.23 -15.62
CA ALA A 81 -9.79 3.80 -15.11
C ALA A 81 -9.86 3.04 -13.76
N MET A 82 -10.78 3.43 -12.87
CA MET A 82 -10.98 2.81 -11.57
C MET A 82 -11.71 1.47 -11.68
N VAL A 83 -12.64 1.33 -12.64
CA VAL A 83 -13.28 0.04 -12.95
C VAL A 83 -12.27 -0.93 -13.57
N GLN A 84 -11.47 -0.47 -14.53
CA GLN A 84 -10.46 -1.30 -15.19
C GLN A 84 -9.35 -1.77 -14.24
N ARG A 85 -9.10 -1.01 -13.16
CA ARG A 85 -8.06 -1.30 -12.18
C ARG A 85 -8.62 -1.65 -10.80
N SER A 86 -9.89 -2.02 -10.73
CA SER A 86 -10.59 -2.24 -9.46
C SER A 86 -9.89 -3.28 -8.60
N ASN A 87 -9.39 -4.37 -9.21
CA ASN A 87 -8.70 -5.41 -8.48
C ASN A 87 -7.41 -4.89 -7.85
N LEU A 88 -6.63 -4.13 -8.62
CA LEU A 88 -5.38 -3.54 -8.16
C LEU A 88 -5.61 -2.54 -7.01
N TYR A 89 -6.58 -1.65 -7.16
CA TYR A 89 -6.90 -0.67 -6.12
C TYR A 89 -7.48 -1.33 -4.88
N THR A 90 -8.24 -2.42 -5.04
CA THR A 90 -8.68 -3.22 -3.90
C THR A 90 -7.48 -3.83 -3.16
N THR A 91 -6.49 -4.36 -3.88
CA THR A 91 -5.24 -4.83 -3.25
C THR A 91 -4.53 -3.72 -2.48
N PHE A 92 -4.43 -2.51 -3.04
CA PHE A 92 -3.81 -1.37 -2.36
C PHE A 92 -4.58 -0.94 -1.10
N GLU A 93 -5.91 -0.92 -1.15
CA GLU A 93 -6.75 -0.63 0.03
C GLU A 93 -6.55 -1.69 1.13
N LEU A 94 -6.45 -2.97 0.77
CA LEU A 94 -6.17 -4.03 1.73
C LEU A 94 -4.79 -3.88 2.38
N SER A 95 -3.74 -3.56 1.60
CA SER A 95 -2.40 -3.30 2.14
C SER A 95 -2.37 -2.07 3.06
N LEU A 96 -3.27 -1.11 2.85
CA LEU A 96 -3.37 0.10 3.67
C LEU A 96 -4.25 -0.09 4.92
N ALA A 97 -5.22 -1.01 4.89
CA ALA A 97 -6.23 -1.19 5.93
C ALA A 97 -5.64 -1.32 7.35
N PRO A 98 -4.56 -2.07 7.61
CA PRO A 98 -3.98 -2.16 8.96
C PRO A 98 -3.54 -0.81 9.53
N PHE A 99 -3.08 0.12 8.69
CA PHE A 99 -2.67 1.47 9.14
C PHE A 99 -3.88 2.35 9.46
N VAL A 100 -4.96 2.21 8.69
CA VAL A 100 -6.21 2.94 8.92
C VAL A 100 -6.88 2.47 10.20
N GLU A 101 -7.00 1.15 10.39
CA GLU A 101 -7.60 0.53 11.58
C GLU A 101 -6.82 0.85 12.86
N ALA A 102 -5.49 0.88 12.78
CA ALA A 102 -4.63 1.26 13.90
C ALA A 102 -4.60 2.79 14.17
N GLY A 103 -5.25 3.61 13.33
CA GLY A 103 -5.18 5.07 13.45
C GLY A 103 -3.76 5.62 13.27
N ASN A 104 -2.93 4.98 12.43
CA ASN A 104 -1.53 5.35 12.22
C ASN A 104 -1.40 6.59 11.33
N GLU A 105 -1.80 7.73 11.87
CA GLU A 105 -1.74 9.04 11.19
C GLU A 105 -0.40 9.34 10.51
N PRO A 106 0.78 9.07 11.13
CA PRO A 106 2.07 9.30 10.48
C PRO A 106 2.23 8.53 9.16
N ALA A 107 1.91 7.23 9.12
CA ALA A 107 2.04 6.41 7.91
C ALA A 107 1.17 6.97 6.78
N LEU A 108 -0.06 7.31 7.16
CA LEU A 108 -1.06 7.81 6.26
C LEU A 108 -0.69 9.19 5.68
N ARG A 109 -0.18 10.10 6.51
CA ARG A 109 0.33 11.41 6.07
C ARG A 109 1.55 11.28 5.14
N ILE A 110 2.48 10.36 5.44
CA ILE A 110 3.64 10.08 4.59
C ILE A 110 3.20 9.67 3.18
N LEU A 111 2.24 8.74 3.07
CA LEU A 111 1.70 8.30 1.79
C LEU A 111 1.02 9.45 1.02
N MET A 112 0.19 10.24 1.68
CA MET A 112 -0.49 11.38 1.06
C MET A 112 0.49 12.39 0.49
N LEU A 113 1.45 12.84 1.29
CA LEU A 113 2.46 13.80 0.84
C LEU A 113 3.29 13.22 -0.31
N GLY A 114 3.71 11.96 -0.17
CA GLY A 114 4.46 11.24 -1.19
C GLY A 114 3.71 11.07 -2.51
N ALA A 115 2.37 10.99 -2.48
CA ALA A 115 1.56 10.93 -3.69
C ALA A 115 1.71 12.19 -4.55
N PHE A 116 1.94 13.37 -3.96
CA PHE A 116 2.05 14.65 -4.68
C PHE A 116 3.47 15.02 -5.06
N PHE A 117 4.49 14.46 -4.40
CA PHE A 117 5.89 14.60 -4.84
C PHE A 117 6.15 13.92 -6.20
N GLY A 118 7.25 14.30 -6.85
CA GLY A 118 7.69 13.71 -8.13
C GLY A 118 8.04 12.21 -8.03
N LEU A 119 8.49 11.62 -9.14
CA LEU A 119 8.90 10.20 -9.16
C LEU A 119 10.27 9.94 -8.51
N ALA A 120 11.00 11.01 -8.18
CA ALA A 120 12.29 10.90 -7.51
C ALA A 120 12.13 10.40 -6.06
N PRO A 121 13.14 9.71 -5.50
CA PRO A 121 13.17 9.38 -4.09
C PRO A 121 13.01 10.63 -3.22
N ILE A 122 12.10 10.55 -2.25
CA ILE A 122 11.78 11.57 -1.27
C ILE A 122 12.71 11.36 -0.09
N ASP A 123 13.61 12.31 0.13
CA ASP A 123 14.56 12.26 1.22
C ASP A 123 13.94 12.69 2.56
N GLU A 124 14.34 12.04 3.65
CA GLU A 124 14.01 12.46 5.02
C GLU A 124 14.30 13.96 5.26
N ALA A 125 15.38 14.49 4.66
CA ALA A 125 15.78 15.89 4.78
C ALA A 125 14.69 16.88 4.36
N ILE A 126 13.81 16.54 3.41
CA ILE A 126 12.72 17.43 2.99
C ILE A 126 11.75 17.70 4.16
N PHE A 127 11.47 16.68 4.97
CA PHE A 127 10.58 16.81 6.14
C PHE A 127 11.25 17.58 7.27
N LEU A 128 12.56 17.38 7.45
CA LEU A 128 13.39 18.15 8.39
C LEU A 128 13.41 19.63 8.03
N GLU A 129 13.66 19.98 6.76
CA GLU A 129 13.70 21.36 6.30
C GLU A 129 12.32 22.03 6.36
N TYR A 130 11.26 21.32 5.95
CA TYR A 130 9.88 21.83 6.05
C TYR A 130 9.52 22.26 7.49
N ARG A 131 9.95 21.49 8.48
CA ARG A 131 9.75 21.83 9.90
C ARG A 131 10.43 23.13 10.31
N LYS A 132 11.64 23.40 9.79
CA LYS A 132 12.41 24.61 10.13
C LYS A 132 11.73 25.88 9.62
N VAL A 133 11.05 25.80 8.48
CA VAL A 133 10.44 26.95 7.79
C VAL A 133 8.99 27.21 8.24
N GLN A 134 8.32 26.21 8.81
CA GLN A 134 6.94 26.31 9.31
C GLN A 134 6.81 27.26 10.53
N PRO A 135 5.99 28.33 10.44
CA PRO A 135 5.63 29.16 11.59
C PRO A 135 5.08 28.30 12.72
N ALA A 136 5.36 28.64 13.98
CA ALA A 136 4.90 27.87 15.14
C ALA A 136 3.38 27.63 15.14
N GLU A 137 2.63 28.56 14.52
CA GLU A 137 1.17 28.59 14.40
C GLU A 137 0.60 27.68 13.31
N ALA A 138 1.40 27.36 12.27
CA ALA A 138 0.99 26.49 11.17
C ALA A 138 1.38 25.02 11.38
N ARG A 139 2.17 24.75 12.43
CA ARG A 139 2.51 23.38 12.81
C ARG A 139 1.20 22.69 13.21
N PRO A 140 0.80 21.58 12.55
CA PRO A 140 -0.29 20.76 13.07
C PRO A 140 0.01 20.46 14.53
N ALA A 141 -1.02 20.40 15.39
CA ALA A 141 -0.95 20.21 16.85
C ALA A 141 -0.24 18.90 17.25
N MET A 142 1.03 18.80 16.90
CA MET A 142 2.04 17.92 17.44
C MET A 142 2.68 18.71 18.56
N PRO A 143 2.98 18.09 19.72
CA PRO A 143 3.57 18.78 20.85
C PRO A 143 4.77 19.60 20.38
N ALA A 144 4.80 20.89 20.72
CA ALA A 144 5.86 21.83 20.35
C ALA A 144 7.27 21.39 20.84
N GLN A 145 7.34 20.31 21.62
CA GLN A 145 8.54 19.76 22.24
C GLN A 145 9.02 18.44 21.62
N ASP A 146 8.31 17.82 20.68
CA ASP A 146 8.79 16.56 20.10
C ASP A 146 9.95 16.88 19.15
N PRO A 147 11.22 16.51 19.43
CA PRO A 147 12.27 16.59 18.41
C PRO A 147 11.82 15.84 17.16
N TRP A 148 12.39 16.13 15.99
CA TRP A 148 12.06 15.32 14.83
C TRP A 148 12.51 13.90 15.16
N ASP A 149 11.55 13.03 15.39
CA ASP A 149 11.83 11.66 15.78
C ASP A 149 12.16 10.87 14.50
N GLN A 150 13.43 10.93 14.11
CA GLN A 150 13.99 10.20 12.97
C GLN A 150 13.69 8.71 13.08
N ILE A 151 13.75 8.15 14.30
CA ILE A 151 13.51 6.73 14.55
C ILE A 151 12.05 6.41 14.24
N ARG A 152 11.10 7.21 14.74
CA ARG A 152 9.68 7.04 14.44
C ARG A 152 9.40 7.19 12.96
N PHE A 153 9.91 8.23 12.30
CA PHE A 153 9.73 8.42 10.85
C PHE A 153 10.25 7.20 10.06
N ARG A 154 11.49 6.79 10.29
CA ARG A 154 12.11 5.64 9.61
C ARG A 154 11.33 4.36 9.86
N ARG A 155 10.91 4.08 11.10
CA ARG A 155 10.07 2.92 11.43
C ARG A 155 8.72 2.95 10.71
N THR A 156 8.11 4.12 10.59
CA THR A 156 6.86 4.27 9.84
C THR A 156 7.07 4.02 8.34
N VAL A 157 8.15 4.52 7.74
CA VAL A 157 8.45 4.24 6.32
C VAL A 157 8.82 2.76 6.12
N LEU A 158 9.53 2.14 7.06
CA LEU A 158 9.84 0.71 7.04
C LEU A 158 8.57 -0.14 7.06
N SER A 159 7.60 0.15 7.94
CA SER A 159 6.36 -0.62 7.97
C SER A 159 5.51 -0.44 6.71
N LEU A 160 5.51 0.75 6.10
CA LEU A 160 4.92 0.96 4.78
C LEU A 160 5.63 0.15 3.68
N ALA A 161 6.95 -0.01 3.78
CA ALA A 161 7.74 -0.79 2.83
C ALA A 161 7.52 -2.30 2.98
N GLU A 162 7.28 -2.79 4.20
CA GLU A 162 6.89 -4.19 4.47
C GLU A 162 5.56 -4.56 3.80
N GLN A 163 4.68 -3.57 3.58
CA GLN A 163 3.43 -3.72 2.84
C GLN A 163 3.56 -3.34 1.36
N SER A 164 4.80 -3.16 0.88
CA SER A 164 5.14 -2.75 -0.50
C SER A 164 4.39 -1.50 -0.98
N LEU A 165 3.98 -0.63 -0.05
CA LEU A 165 3.32 0.65 -0.35
C LEU A 165 4.34 1.73 -0.74
N VAL A 166 5.57 1.59 -0.26
CA VAL A 166 6.71 2.42 -0.63
C VAL A 166 7.92 1.54 -0.95
N LYS A 167 8.82 2.06 -1.78
CA LYS A 167 10.14 1.46 -2.01
C LYS A 167 11.19 2.25 -1.26
N LEU A 168 12.00 1.56 -0.45
CA LEU A 168 13.11 2.16 0.26
C LEU A 168 14.31 2.34 -0.66
N HIS A 169 15.02 3.45 -0.43
CA HIS A 169 16.32 3.74 -1.03
C HIS A 169 17.25 4.12 0.12
N SER A 170 18.12 3.18 0.50
CA SER A 170 19.21 3.44 1.43
C SER A 170 20.52 3.48 0.64
N GLN A 171 21.17 4.64 0.61
CA GLN A 171 22.52 4.78 0.09
C GLN A 171 23.38 5.55 1.10
N GLN A 172 24.42 4.89 1.60
CA GLN A 172 25.48 5.38 2.49
C GLN A 172 24.97 6.13 3.74
N ASP A 173 24.44 7.35 3.61
CA ASP A 173 23.91 8.19 4.70
C ASP A 173 22.50 8.76 4.45
N ARG A 174 21.84 8.38 3.36
CA ARG A 174 20.52 8.91 2.98
C ARG A 174 19.42 7.88 3.20
N PHE A 175 18.38 8.29 3.94
CA PHE A 175 17.14 7.54 4.08
C PHE A 175 16.08 8.19 3.19
N ALA A 176 15.74 7.53 2.09
CA ALA A 176 14.75 8.01 1.14
C ALA A 176 13.76 6.91 0.78
N TYR A 177 12.59 7.32 0.30
CA TYR A 177 11.57 6.39 -0.21
C TYR A 177 10.90 6.93 -1.47
N SER A 178 10.32 6.04 -2.27
CA SER A 178 9.53 6.43 -3.45
C SER A 178 8.24 5.63 -3.50
N LEU A 179 7.19 6.20 -4.07
CA LEU A 179 5.95 5.48 -4.35
C LEU A 179 5.95 4.98 -5.80
N HIS A 180 5.44 3.78 -6.00
CA HIS A 180 5.18 3.28 -7.36
C HIS A 180 4.14 4.18 -8.06
N PRO A 181 4.27 4.45 -9.38
CA PRO A 181 3.35 5.34 -10.10
C PRO A 181 1.87 4.99 -9.92
N MET A 182 1.54 3.69 -9.89
CA MET A 182 0.15 3.23 -9.70
C MET A 182 -0.39 3.50 -8.29
N ILE A 183 0.45 3.42 -7.26
CA ILE A 183 0.06 3.78 -5.89
C ILE A 183 -0.17 5.28 -5.80
N ARG A 184 0.68 6.10 -6.44
CA ARG A 184 0.49 7.57 -6.49
C ARG A 184 -0.83 7.92 -7.18
N GLU A 185 -1.10 7.31 -8.32
CA GLU A 185 -2.34 7.53 -9.06
C GLU A 185 -3.57 7.15 -8.22
N TRP A 186 -3.56 5.98 -7.60
CA TRP A 186 -4.61 5.53 -6.70
C TRP A 186 -4.82 6.49 -5.52
N LEU A 187 -3.75 6.91 -4.83
CA LEU A 187 -3.84 7.86 -3.71
C LEU A 187 -4.40 9.21 -4.15
N ARG A 188 -4.02 9.71 -5.33
CA ARG A 188 -4.55 10.96 -5.88
C ARG A 188 -6.04 10.84 -6.22
N LEU A 189 -6.42 9.78 -6.92
CA LEU A 189 -7.83 9.50 -7.23
C LEU A 189 -8.68 9.43 -5.95
N ARG A 190 -8.16 8.84 -4.88
CA ARG A 190 -8.82 8.79 -3.57
C ARG A 190 -9.03 10.18 -2.97
N VAL A 191 -8.03 11.06 -3.07
CA VAL A 191 -8.13 12.45 -2.60
C VAL A 191 -9.18 13.22 -3.41
N ASP A 192 -9.19 13.08 -4.73
CA ASP A 192 -10.08 13.81 -5.62
C ASP A 192 -11.55 13.38 -5.46
N THR A 193 -11.78 12.08 -5.27
CA THR A 193 -13.13 11.50 -5.14
C THR A 193 -13.71 11.64 -3.73
N ASN A 194 -12.87 11.80 -2.71
CA ASN A 194 -13.31 12.05 -1.34
C ASN A 194 -12.41 13.07 -0.63
N PRO A 195 -12.56 14.37 -0.91
CA PRO A 195 -11.74 15.44 -0.33
C PRO A 195 -11.82 15.52 1.20
N ARG A 196 -12.91 15.03 1.80
CA ARG A 196 -13.09 14.99 3.27
C ARG A 196 -12.30 13.84 3.94
N SER A 197 -11.87 12.83 3.18
CA SER A 197 -11.01 11.75 3.67
C SER A 197 -9.55 12.17 3.92
N VAL A 198 -9.15 13.32 3.36
CA VAL A 198 -7.82 13.95 3.55
C VAL A 198 -7.56 14.30 5.02
N ILE A 199 -8.62 14.60 5.79
CA ILE A 199 -8.53 15.07 7.18
C ILE A 199 -8.85 13.94 8.19
N THR A 200 -9.70 12.99 7.81
CA THR A 200 -9.98 11.78 8.60
C THR A 200 -9.95 10.60 7.67
N TRP A 201 -8.94 9.72 7.79
CA TRP A 201 -8.87 8.50 6.98
C TRP A 201 -10.10 7.63 7.24
N ARG A 202 -11.05 7.69 6.32
CA ARG A 202 -12.24 6.83 6.33
C ARG A 202 -12.11 5.83 5.18
N PRO A 203 -12.48 4.56 5.40
CA PRO A 203 -12.72 3.63 4.30
C PRO A 203 -13.74 4.24 3.34
N TRP A 204 -13.71 3.84 2.08
CA TRP A 204 -14.82 4.10 1.16
C TRP A 204 -16.10 3.53 1.80
N THR A 205 -17.03 4.40 2.21
CA THR A 205 -18.35 4.04 2.76
C THR A 205 -19.40 4.21 1.70
#